data_AF-A0A5R8LSU1-F1
#
_entry.id   AF-A0A5R8LSU1-F1
#
_cell.length_a   1.000
_cell.length_b   1.000
_cell.length_c   1.000
_cell.angle_alpha   90.00
_cell.angle_beta   90.00
_cell.angle_gamma   90.00
#
_symmetry.space_group_name_H-M   'P 1'
#
loop_
_entity.id
_entity.type
_entity.pdbx_description
1 polymer ?
#
loop_
_entity_poly.entity_id
_entity_poly.type
_entity_poly.pdbx_seq_one_letter_code
_entity_poly.pdbx_strand_id
1 'polypeptide(L)'
;MEVMERDQNKMERAKERLKELKGFYWHLAAYIGVNTFITISTIIGRMGSGADFWDVLDFGSFSIWFFWGIGLFFHGMKVFSYNPLFSKEWEKRQIQKFMEEDKREAEKFGRHGR
;
A
#
# COMPACT_ATOMS: atom_id res chain seq x y z
N MET A 1 34.58 3.81 -4.73
CA MET A 1 33.49 4.81 -4.58
C MET A 1 32.14 4.19 -4.89
N GLU A 2 31.98 3.42 -5.98
CA GLU A 2 30.71 2.78 -6.36
C GLU A 2 30.05 1.85 -5.31
N VAL A 3 30.83 1.18 -4.46
CA VAL A 3 30.28 0.28 -3.42
C VAL A 3 29.64 1.10 -2.29
N MET A 4 30.26 2.22 -1.88
CA MET A 4 29.69 3.12 -0.87
C MET A 4 28.43 3.83 -1.38
N GLU A 5 28.39 4.26 -2.66
CA GLU A 5 27.18 4.83 -3.27
C GLU A 5 26.04 3.82 -3.41
N ARG A 6 26.35 2.56 -3.73
CA ARG A 6 25.35 1.48 -3.75
C ARG A 6 24.74 1.20 -2.39
N ASP A 7 25.54 1.23 -1.33
CA ASP A 7 25.06 0.99 0.03
C ASP A 7 24.26 2.17 0.58
N GLN A 8 24.65 3.42 0.28
CA GLN A 8 23.85 4.59 0.65
C GLN A 8 22.46 4.59 -0.02
N ASN A 9 22.39 4.28 -1.32
CA ASN A 9 21.12 4.15 -2.04
C ASN A 9 20.19 3.07 -1.45
N LYS A 10 20.74 1.95 -0.98
CA LYS A 10 19.95 0.89 -0.32
C LYS A 10 19.42 1.35 1.04
N MET A 11 20.25 2.03 1.82
CA MET A 11 19.87 2.55 3.13
C MET A 11 18.77 3.62 3.03
N GLU A 12 18.87 4.49 2.04
CA GLU A 12 17.87 5.54 1.79
C GLU A 12 16.52 4.95 1.39
N ARG A 13 16.50 4.01 0.44
CA ARG A 13 15.28 3.28 0.07
C ARG A 13 14.65 2.56 1.25
N ALA A 14 15.45 1.93 2.12
CA ALA A 14 14.94 1.27 3.32
C ALA A 14 14.30 2.27 4.31
N LYS A 15 14.88 3.48 4.46
CA LYS A 15 14.31 4.55 5.29
C LYS A 15 12.99 5.07 4.73
N GLU A 16 12.90 5.27 3.43
CA GLU A 16 11.65 5.69 2.77
C GLU A 16 10.54 4.66 2.99
N ARG A 17 10.84 3.37 2.81
CA ARG A 17 9.89 2.27 3.10
C ARG A 17 9.39 2.29 4.54
N LEU A 18 10.27 2.51 5.50
CA LEU A 18 9.89 2.62 6.92
C LEU A 18 9.00 3.83 7.20
N LYS A 19 9.25 4.96 6.52
CA LYS A 19 8.45 6.17 6.65
C LYS A 19 7.03 5.95 6.11
N GLU A 20 6.92 5.33 4.94
CA GLU A 20 5.64 4.92 4.34
C GLU A 20 4.88 3.95 5.24
N LEU A 21 5.56 2.94 5.78
CA LEU A 21 4.97 1.96 6.70
C LEU A 21 4.42 2.60 7.97
N LYS A 22 5.20 3.48 8.61
CA LYS A 22 4.73 4.25 9.77
C LYS A 22 3.53 5.13 9.43
N GLY A 23 3.53 5.77 8.26
CA GLY A 23 2.39 6.56 7.78
C GLY A 23 1.11 5.73 7.66
N PHE A 24 1.21 4.53 7.09
CA PHE A 24 0.06 3.60 7.01
C PHE A 24 -0.45 3.18 8.39
N TYR A 25 0.43 2.81 9.32
CA TYR A 25 0.00 2.45 10.68
C TYR A 25 -0.68 3.61 11.38
N TRP A 26 -0.23 4.85 11.15
CA TRP A 26 -0.87 5.99 11.74
C TRP A 26 -2.28 6.21 11.17
N HIS A 27 -2.42 6.07 9.85
CA HIS A 27 -3.70 6.15 9.17
C HIS A 27 -4.67 5.03 9.61
N LEU A 28 -4.16 3.80 9.77
CA LEU A 28 -4.92 2.65 10.28
C LEU A 28 -5.40 2.87 11.72
N ALA A 29 -4.53 3.36 12.61
CA ALA A 29 -4.90 3.63 13.99
C ALA A 29 -5.90 4.78 14.10
N ALA A 30 -5.75 5.84 13.29
CA ALA A 30 -6.74 6.91 13.19
C ALA A 30 -8.08 6.38 12.65
N TYR A 31 -8.05 5.54 11.61
CA TYR A 31 -9.25 4.89 11.07
C TYR A 31 -9.98 4.10 12.15
N ILE A 32 -9.30 3.21 12.88
CA ILE A 32 -9.92 2.40 13.94
C ILE A 32 -10.44 3.30 15.07
N GLY A 33 -9.62 4.25 15.55
CA GLY A 33 -9.96 5.11 16.68
C GLY A 33 -11.17 6.02 16.41
N VAL A 34 -11.16 6.72 15.28
CA VAL A 34 -12.26 7.63 14.89
C VAL A 34 -13.53 6.85 14.62
N ASN A 35 -13.47 5.76 13.84
CA ASN A 35 -14.66 4.96 13.54
C ASN A 35 -15.25 4.31 14.80
N THR A 36 -14.40 3.79 15.71
CA THR A 36 -14.86 3.24 16.99
C THR A 36 -15.52 4.32 17.85
N PHE A 37 -14.94 5.52 17.93
CA PHE A 37 -15.52 6.64 18.65
C PHE A 37 -16.89 7.04 18.09
N ILE A 38 -17.00 7.23 16.77
CA ILE A 38 -18.26 7.56 16.10
C ILE A 38 -19.32 6.51 16.38
N THR A 39 -18.99 5.22 16.24
CA THR A 39 -19.93 4.12 16.49
C THR A 39 -20.39 4.11 17.94
N ILE A 40 -19.48 4.23 18.92
CA ILE A 40 -19.84 4.28 20.34
C ILE A 40 -20.71 5.50 20.66
N SER A 41 -20.34 6.70 20.20
CA SER A 41 -21.12 7.92 20.40
C SER A 41 -22.52 7.82 19.79
N THR A 42 -22.63 7.20 18.61
CA THR A 42 -23.91 6.98 17.93
C THR A 42 -24.79 5.99 18.69
N ILE A 43 -24.21 4.89 19.18
CA ILE A 43 -24.92 3.89 20.00
C ILE A 43 -25.45 4.55 21.28
N ILE A 44 -24.59 5.24 22.04
CA ILE A 44 -24.97 5.90 23.30
C ILE A 44 -26.06 6.97 23.05
N GLY A 45 -25.93 7.77 21.99
CA GLY A 45 -26.88 8.82 21.66
C GLY A 45 -28.26 8.29 21.23
N ARG A 46 -28.31 7.19 20.48
CA ARG A 46 -29.56 6.61 19.98
C ARG A 46 -30.27 5.72 21.00
N MET A 47 -29.54 5.07 21.91
CA MET A 47 -30.10 4.24 22.99
C MET A 47 -31.01 5.03 23.96
N GLY A 48 -30.85 6.35 24.04
CA GLY A 48 -31.73 7.24 24.82
C GLY A 48 -33.06 7.60 24.14
N SER A 49 -33.25 7.25 22.86
CA SER A 49 -34.39 7.72 22.04
C SER A 49 -35.43 6.65 21.69
N GLY A 50 -35.22 5.40 22.10
CA GLY A 50 -36.14 4.29 21.79
C GLY A 50 -36.10 3.82 20.33
N ALA A 51 -35.05 4.18 19.58
CA ALA A 51 -34.83 3.74 18.21
C ALA A 51 -34.36 2.27 18.16
N ASP A 52 -34.86 1.51 17.17
CA ASP A 52 -34.50 0.11 16.96
C ASP A 52 -33.01 -0.03 16.59
N PHE A 53 -32.39 -1.15 16.98
CA PHE A 53 -30.99 -1.46 16.70
C PHE A 53 -30.63 -1.36 15.20
N TRP A 54 -31.62 -1.58 14.33
CA TRP A 54 -31.51 -1.49 12.88
C TRP A 54 -31.41 -0.04 12.36
N ASP A 55 -31.98 0.94 13.05
CA ASP A 55 -31.82 2.37 12.73
C ASP A 55 -30.45 2.92 13.19
N VAL A 56 -29.76 2.24 14.09
CA VAL A 56 -28.39 2.59 14.52
C VAL A 56 -27.34 2.10 13.50
N LEU A 57 -27.62 0.98 12.85
CA LEU A 57 -26.87 0.39 11.74
C LEU A 57 -27.26 0.97 10.37
N ASP A 58 -27.81 2.18 10.38
CA ASP A 58 -28.23 2.88 9.18
C ASP A 58 -27.05 3.05 8.20
N PHE A 59 -27.39 3.08 6.90
CA PHE A 59 -26.45 3.08 5.77
C PHE A 59 -25.36 4.15 5.92
N GLY A 60 -25.64 5.24 6.64
CA GLY A 60 -24.69 6.32 6.97
C GLY A 60 -23.49 5.89 7.81
N SER A 61 -23.68 5.08 8.85
CA SER A 61 -22.55 4.59 9.67
C SER A 61 -21.72 3.60 8.88
N PHE A 62 -22.35 2.68 8.15
CA PHE A 62 -21.64 1.68 7.36
C PHE A 62 -20.89 2.28 6.16
N SER A 63 -21.46 3.30 5.52
CA SER A 63 -20.84 3.98 4.38
C SER A 63 -19.57 4.73 4.76
N ILE A 64 -19.52 5.37 5.95
CA ILE A 64 -18.29 6.02 6.45
C ILE A 64 -17.16 4.99 6.58
N TRP A 65 -17.44 3.85 7.22
CA TRP A 65 -16.47 2.76 7.36
C TRP A 65 -16.06 2.22 5.99
N PHE A 66 -17.02 2.00 5.09
CA PHE A 66 -16.76 1.43 3.77
C PHE A 66 -15.89 2.35 2.88
N PHE A 67 -16.27 3.62 2.72
CA PHE A 67 -15.54 4.55 1.85
C PHE A 67 -14.15 4.90 2.39
N TRP A 68 -14.00 5.07 3.71
CA TRP A 68 -12.68 5.25 4.31
C TRP A 68 -11.85 3.96 4.26
N GLY A 69 -12.50 2.80 4.41
CA GLY A 69 -11.88 1.48 4.28
C GLY A 69 -11.28 1.26 2.89
N ILE A 70 -11.92 1.76 1.83
CA ILE A 70 -11.35 1.74 0.47
C ILE A 70 -10.06 2.54 0.40
N GLY A 71 -10.05 3.77 0.94
CA GLY A 71 -8.83 4.61 0.97
C GLY A 71 -7.69 3.96 1.76
N LEU A 72 -8.01 3.35 2.90
CA LEU A 72 -7.06 2.59 3.71
C LEU A 72 -6.53 1.35 2.96
N PHE A 73 -7.38 0.63 2.24
CA PHE A 73 -7.00 -0.52 1.43
C PHE A 73 -6.00 -0.14 0.33
N PHE A 74 -6.27 0.92 -0.45
CA PHE A 74 -5.35 1.40 -1.48
C PHE A 74 -4.03 1.92 -0.89
N HIS A 75 -4.06 2.59 0.26
CA HIS A 75 -2.85 3.00 0.97
C HIS A 75 -2.03 1.76 1.39
N GLY A 76 -2.68 0.74 1.94
CA GLY A 76 -2.06 -0.53 2.31
C GLY A 76 -1.40 -1.22 1.13
N MET A 77 -2.10 -1.33 -0.01
CA MET A 77 -1.52 -1.91 -1.23
C MET A 77 -0.24 -1.18 -1.67
N LYS A 78 -0.26 0.16 -1.64
CA LYS A 78 0.93 0.98 -1.96
C LYS A 78 2.10 0.69 -1.03
N VAL A 79 1.85 0.72 0.28
CA VAL A 79 2.89 0.65 1.32
C VAL A 79 3.51 -0.73 1.43
N PHE A 80 2.70 -1.79 1.38
CA PHE A 80 3.23 -3.15 1.42
C PHE A 80 3.89 -3.57 0.12
N SER A 81 3.84 -2.73 -0.94
CA SER A 81 4.18 -3.13 -2.31
C SER A 81 3.59 -4.49 -2.67
N TYR A 82 2.47 -4.83 -2.04
CA TYR A 82 1.67 -5.95 -2.43
C TYR A 82 1.06 -5.48 -3.73
N ASN A 83 1.67 -5.90 -4.82
CA ASN A 83 1.15 -5.70 -6.14
C ASN A 83 0.30 -6.96 -6.38
N PRO A 84 -0.97 -7.03 -5.92
CA PRO A 84 -1.80 -8.23 -6.12
C PRO A 84 -1.95 -8.57 -7.61
N LEU A 85 -1.68 -7.60 -8.49
CA LEU A 85 -1.64 -7.74 -9.94
C LEU A 85 -0.29 -8.23 -10.50
N PHE A 86 0.83 -7.99 -9.81
CA PHE A 86 2.17 -8.33 -10.29
C PHE A 86 2.90 -9.19 -9.28
N SER A 87 2.74 -10.51 -9.44
CA SER A 87 3.51 -11.53 -8.73
C SER A 87 5.02 -11.26 -8.84
N LYS A 88 5.78 -11.57 -7.78
CA LYS A 88 7.26 -11.61 -7.83
C LYS A 88 7.80 -12.44 -9.00
N GLU A 89 7.04 -13.42 -9.47
CA GLU A 89 7.40 -14.16 -10.68
C GLU A 89 7.38 -13.30 -11.94
N TRP A 90 6.39 -12.43 -12.10
CA TRP A 90 6.32 -11.53 -13.25
C TRP A 90 7.50 -10.56 -13.25
N GLU A 91 7.81 -9.99 -12.08
CA GLU A 91 8.95 -9.07 -11.92
C GLU A 91 10.27 -9.78 -12.27
N LYS A 92 10.45 -11.02 -11.80
CA LYS A 92 11.61 -11.86 -12.15
C LYS A 92 11.70 -12.14 -13.65
N ARG A 93 10.57 -12.41 -14.33
CA ARG A 93 10.54 -12.63 -15.79
C ARG A 93 10.89 -11.37 -16.58
N GLN A 94 10.44 -10.19 -16.14
CA GLN A 94 10.79 -8.93 -16.81
C GLN A 94 12.27 -8.60 -16.66
N ILE A 95 12.84 -8.80 -15.48
CA ILE A 95 14.29 -8.61 -15.26
C ILE A 95 15.09 -9.56 -16.15
N GLN A 96 14.68 -10.82 -16.28
CA GLN A 96 15.33 -11.77 -17.20
C GLN A 96 15.23 -11.32 -18.65
N LYS A 97 14.06 -10.87 -19.12
CA LYS A 97 13.90 -10.34 -20.48
C LYS A 97 14.82 -9.16 -20.76
N PHE A 98 14.87 -8.18 -19.86
CA PHE A 98 15.75 -7.02 -20.00
C PHE A 98 17.23 -7.43 -20.09
N MET A 99 17.69 -8.35 -19.23
CA MET A 99 19.07 -8.84 -19.30
C MET A 99 19.37 -9.61 -20.59
N GLU A 100 18.38 -10.29 -21.16
CA GLU A 100 18.54 -11.05 -22.40
C GLU A 100 18.53 -10.14 -23.63
N GLU A 101 17.73 -9.07 -23.62
CA GLU A 101 17.76 -8.00 -24.63
C GLU A 101 19.10 -7.26 -24.62
N ASP A 102 19.59 -6.87 -23.44
CA ASP A 102 20.88 -6.18 -23.26
C ASP A 102 22.06 -7.04 -23.78
N LYS A 103 22.03 -8.35 -23.51
CA LYS A 103 23.01 -9.30 -24.08
C LYS A 103 22.94 -9.38 -25.60
N ARG A 104 21.72 -9.44 -26.18
CA ARG A 104 21.54 -9.48 -27.65
C ARG A 104 22.00 -8.19 -28.31
N GLU A 105 21.79 -7.04 -27.69
CA GLU A 105 22.32 -5.77 -28.18
C GLU A 105 23.85 -5.74 -28.12
N ALA A 106 24.45 -6.14 -27.00
CA ALA A 106 25.91 -6.21 -26.86
C ALA A 106 26.55 -7.15 -27.90
N GLU A 107 25.93 -8.30 -28.19
CA GLU A 107 26.39 -9.23 -29.24
C GLU A 107 26.24 -8.65 -30.65
N LYS A 108 25.16 -7.90 -30.95
CA LYS A 108 25.00 -7.21 -32.23
C LYS A 108 26.09 -6.18 -32.48
N PHE A 109 26.39 -5.35 -31.48
CA PHE A 109 27.44 -4.33 -31.58
C PHE A 109 28.84 -4.96 -31.68
N GLY A 110 29.13 -6.02 -30.92
CA GLY A 110 30.40 -6.76 -31.02
C GLY A 110 30.61 -7.50 -32.34
N ARG A 111 29.54 -7.73 -33.11
CA ARG A 111 29.57 -8.43 -34.41
C ARG A 111 29.65 -7.47 -35.62
N HIS A 112 29.39 -6.18 -35.43
CA HIS A 112 29.53 -5.13 -36.46
C HIS A 112 30.83 -4.33 -36.35
N GLY A 113 31.58 -4.47 -35.24
CA GLY A 113 32.87 -3.82 -35.02
C GLY A 113 34.11 -4.67 -35.38
N ARG A 114 33.94 -5.75 -36.16
CA ARG A 114 35.04 -6.57 -36.71
C ARG A 114 35.00 -6.54 -38.23
#